data_AF-A0A6G2PY35-F1
#
_entry.id   AF-A0A6G2PY35-F1
#
_cell.length_a   1.000
_cell.length_b   1.000
_cell.length_c   1.000
_cell.angle_alpha   90.00
_cell.angle_beta   90.00
_cell.angle_gamma   90.00
#
_symmetry.space_group_name_H-M   'P 1'
#
loop_
_entity.id
_entity.type
_entity.pdbx_description
1 polymer ?
#
loop_
_entity_poly.entity_id
_entity_poly.type
_entity_poly.pdbx_seq_one_letter_code
_entity_poly.pdbx_strand_id
1 'polypeptide(L)'
;LSALLGLVGADERIVLAEDSAELRPDHPHVVRLETRPANQEGAGLVTLQDLVRQALRMRPDRLVVGEVRGPEVVHLLAALNTGHEGGCCTVHANTAGDVPARLEALATAAGLDRAALHSQLAAALS
;
A
#
# COMPACT_ATOMS: atom_id res chain seq x y z
N LEU A 1 2.79 7.92 -10.62
CA LEU A 1 1.75 7.84 -9.57
C LEU A 1 1.27 9.21 -9.12
N SER A 2 2.13 10.13 -8.66
CA SER A 2 1.72 11.47 -8.19
C SER A 2 0.79 12.24 -9.15
N ALA A 3 1.05 12.20 -10.47
CA ALA A 3 0.20 12.84 -11.46
C ALA A 3 -1.21 12.22 -11.53
N LEU A 4 -1.33 10.89 -11.41
CA LEU A 4 -2.63 10.20 -11.40
C LEU A 4 -3.41 10.51 -10.14
N LEU A 5 -2.72 10.63 -9.00
CA LEU A 5 -3.33 11.00 -7.73
C LEU A 5 -3.84 12.45 -7.71
N GLY A 6 -3.31 13.33 -8.55
CA GLY A 6 -3.88 14.68 -8.75
C GLY A 6 -5.19 14.70 -9.53
N LEU A 7 -5.60 13.57 -10.12
CA LEU A 7 -6.89 13.42 -10.82
C LEU A 7 -8.02 12.91 -9.91
N VAL A 8 -7.68 12.57 -8.66
CA VAL A 8 -8.64 12.17 -7.62
C VAL A 8 -9.57 13.35 -7.30
N GLY A 9 -10.83 13.08 -6.94
CA GLY A 9 -11.80 14.12 -6.59
C GLY A 9 -11.33 14.94 -5.39
N ALA A 10 -11.45 16.27 -5.47
CA ALA A 10 -10.90 17.18 -4.46
C ALA A 10 -11.49 17.00 -3.03
N ASP A 11 -12.64 16.34 -2.92
CA ASP A 11 -13.31 15.96 -1.67
C ASP A 11 -12.79 14.64 -1.08
N GLU A 12 -12.08 13.81 -1.86
CA GLU A 12 -11.55 12.53 -1.44
C GLU A 12 -10.28 12.71 -0.58
N ARG A 13 -10.16 11.92 0.48
CA ARG A 13 -9.00 11.89 1.36
C ARG A 13 -7.99 10.84 0.89
N ILE A 14 -6.79 11.30 0.55
CA ILE A 14 -5.66 10.44 0.19
C ILE A 14 -4.77 10.21 1.42
N VAL A 15 -4.53 8.95 1.79
CA VAL A 15 -3.51 8.59 2.79
C VAL A 15 -2.38 7.85 2.10
N LEU A 16 -1.19 8.48 2.08
CA LEU A 16 0.04 7.92 1.54
C LEU A 16 0.83 7.24 2.66
N ALA A 17 1.22 5.99 2.47
CA ALA A 17 2.14 5.25 3.35
C ALA A 17 3.41 4.91 2.56
N GLU A 18 4.56 5.43 2.99
CA GLU A 18 5.83 5.32 2.27
C GLU A 18 6.99 4.96 3.21
N ASP A 19 8.00 4.25 2.72
CA ASP A 19 9.27 4.07 3.45
C ASP A 19 10.09 5.36 3.48
N SER A 20 10.09 6.06 2.36
CA SER A 20 10.69 7.39 2.22
C SER A 20 9.72 8.27 1.47
N ALA A 21 9.54 9.47 1.98
CA ALA A 21 8.58 10.43 1.47
C ALA A 21 8.90 10.89 0.03
N GLU A 22 8.37 10.22 -1.00
CA GLU A 22 8.63 10.52 -2.43
C GLU A 22 7.43 11.13 -3.15
N LEU A 23 6.23 10.60 -2.91
CA LEU A 23 5.01 11.05 -3.56
C LEU A 23 4.61 12.46 -3.08
N ARG A 24 4.31 13.33 -4.04
CA ARG A 24 3.84 14.71 -3.84
C ARG A 24 2.71 15.01 -4.83
N PRO A 25 1.53 14.38 -4.68
CA PRO A 25 0.39 14.69 -5.53
C PRO A 25 -0.09 16.11 -5.26
N ASP A 26 -0.49 16.82 -6.31
CA ASP A 26 -1.18 18.10 -6.20
C ASP A 26 -2.65 17.83 -5.89
N HIS A 27 -2.98 17.72 -4.60
CA HIS A 27 -4.32 17.38 -4.12
C HIS A 27 -4.56 18.06 -2.75
N PRO A 28 -5.74 18.67 -2.52
CA PRO A 28 -5.98 19.47 -1.32
C PRO A 28 -6.02 18.65 -0.01
N HIS A 29 -6.36 17.36 -0.09
CA HIS A 29 -6.55 16.51 1.09
C HIS A 29 -5.63 15.28 1.07
N VAL A 30 -4.38 15.47 1.46
CA VAL A 30 -3.35 14.42 1.48
C VAL A 30 -2.77 14.30 2.89
N VAL A 31 -2.78 13.09 3.44
CA VAL A 31 -2.08 12.74 4.67
C VAL A 31 -0.93 11.81 4.34
N ARG A 32 0.25 12.10 4.89
CA ARG A 32 1.49 11.39 4.58
C ARG A 32 1.99 10.68 5.83
N LEU A 33 2.19 9.39 5.71
CA LEU A 33 2.73 8.51 6.73
C LEU A 33 4.06 7.98 6.21
N GLU A 34 5.08 8.03 7.07
CA GLU A 34 6.44 7.61 6.73
C GLU A 34 6.93 6.62 7.78
N THR A 35 7.69 5.61 7.33
CA THR A 35 8.24 4.61 8.26
C THR A 35 9.29 5.26 9.12
N ARG A 36 9.59 4.63 10.25
CA ARG A 36 10.60 5.12 11.18
C ARG A 36 11.49 3.96 11.60
N PRO A 37 12.81 4.02 11.38
CA PRO A 37 13.71 2.99 11.89
C PRO A 37 13.70 3.00 13.43
N ALA A 38 14.10 1.88 14.02
CA ALA A 38 14.33 1.82 15.45
C ALA A 38 15.44 2.82 15.89
N ASN A 39 15.34 3.33 17.10
CA ASN A 39 16.43 4.06 17.74
C ASN A 39 17.60 3.11 18.07
N GLN A 40 18.69 3.63 18.64
CA GLN A 40 19.88 2.84 18.99
C GLN A 40 19.59 1.72 20.02
N GLU A 41 18.49 1.82 20.75
CA GLU A 41 18.05 0.84 21.75
C GLU A 41 17.08 -0.20 21.16
N GLY A 42 16.82 -0.15 19.85
CA GLY A 42 15.87 -1.03 19.16
C GLY A 42 14.40 -0.63 19.35
N ALA A 43 14.11 0.52 19.96
CA ALA A 43 12.76 0.98 20.24
C ALA A 43 12.23 1.92 19.16
N GLY A 44 10.90 1.97 19.01
CA GLY A 44 10.22 2.96 18.17
C GLY A 44 10.23 2.66 16.67
N LEU A 45 10.55 1.44 16.24
CA LEU A 45 10.33 0.99 14.87
C LEU A 45 8.86 1.19 14.46
N VAL A 46 8.64 1.78 13.31
CA VAL A 46 7.35 1.85 12.64
C VAL A 46 7.53 1.32 11.24
N THR A 47 6.95 0.16 10.96
CA THR A 47 7.06 -0.51 9.67
C THR A 47 5.99 -0.04 8.69
N LEU A 48 6.18 -0.32 7.40
CA LEU A 48 5.16 -0.02 6.40
C LEU A 48 3.84 -0.76 6.68
N GLN A 49 3.92 -1.98 7.23
CA GLN A 49 2.75 -2.73 7.71
C GLN A 49 2.00 -1.97 8.82
N ASP A 50 2.71 -1.33 9.76
CA ASP A 50 2.09 -0.51 10.81
C ASP A 50 1.39 0.70 10.20
N LEU A 51 2.02 1.36 9.23
CA LEU A 51 1.42 2.51 8.54
C LEU A 51 0.14 2.12 7.81
N VAL A 52 0.13 1.02 7.07
CA VAL A 52 -1.06 0.53 6.36
C VAL A 52 -2.21 0.26 7.35
N ARG A 53 -1.92 -0.40 8.48
CA ARG A 53 -2.93 -0.66 9.52
C ARG A 53 -3.45 0.62 10.18
N GLN A 54 -2.61 1.63 10.34
CA GLN A 54 -3.03 2.93 10.87
C GLN A 54 -3.83 3.70 9.85
N ALA A 55 -3.42 3.71 8.58
CA ALA A 55 -4.11 4.39 7.50
C ALA A 55 -5.57 3.94 7.38
N LEU A 56 -5.86 2.65 7.51
CA LEU A 56 -7.22 2.11 7.50
C LEU A 56 -8.12 2.64 8.64
N ARG A 57 -7.54 3.12 9.74
CA ARG A 57 -8.28 3.75 10.84
C ARG A 57 -8.55 5.24 10.60
N MET A 58 -7.93 5.82 9.58
CA MET A 58 -8.05 7.24 9.26
C MET A 58 -9.18 7.55 8.28
N ARG A 59 -9.99 6.54 7.93
CA ARG A 59 -11.05 6.61 6.91
C ARG A 59 -10.54 7.24 5.60
N PRO A 60 -9.56 6.61 4.92
CA PRO A 60 -9.10 7.09 3.63
C PRO A 60 -10.17 6.79 2.57
N ASP A 61 -10.36 7.71 1.64
CA ASP A 61 -11.05 7.39 0.38
C ASP A 61 -10.06 6.71 -0.59
N ARG A 62 -8.79 7.13 -0.55
CA ARG A 62 -7.67 6.51 -1.27
C ARG A 62 -6.55 6.11 -0.32
N LEU A 63 -6.26 4.81 -0.20
CA LEU A 63 -5.06 4.31 0.48
C LEU A 63 -3.95 4.07 -0.55
N VAL A 64 -2.85 4.79 -0.45
CA VAL A 64 -1.72 4.63 -1.37
C VAL A 64 -0.52 4.08 -0.63
N VAL A 65 0.02 2.95 -1.10
CA VAL A 65 1.29 2.42 -0.62
C VAL A 65 2.38 2.73 -1.63
N GLY A 66 3.41 3.48 -1.22
CA GLY A 66 4.48 3.95 -2.10
C GLY A 66 5.10 2.81 -2.92
N GLU A 67 5.61 1.79 -2.26
CA GLU A 67 6.10 0.55 -2.86
C GLU A 67 5.87 -0.63 -1.92
N VAL A 68 5.32 -1.72 -2.42
CA VAL A 68 5.18 -2.98 -1.68
C VAL A 68 6.44 -3.82 -1.87
N ARG A 69 7.12 -4.11 -0.76
CA ARG A 69 8.41 -4.81 -0.68
C ARG A 69 8.35 -6.07 0.20
N GLY A 70 7.31 -6.26 1.00
CA GLY A 70 7.24 -7.35 1.96
C GLY A 70 5.83 -7.63 2.52
N PRO A 71 5.70 -7.87 3.84
CA PRO A 71 4.49 -8.43 4.45
C PRO A 71 3.26 -7.52 4.39
N GLU A 72 3.44 -6.23 4.14
CA GLU A 72 2.36 -5.27 3.93
C GLU A 72 1.48 -5.60 2.73
N VAL A 73 1.93 -6.46 1.80
CA VAL A 73 1.12 -6.96 0.68
C VAL A 73 -0.20 -7.58 1.15
N VAL A 74 -0.19 -8.31 2.26
CA VAL A 74 -1.39 -8.96 2.82
C VAL A 74 -2.37 -7.92 3.37
N HIS A 75 -1.85 -6.91 4.06
CA HIS A 75 -2.67 -5.82 4.60
C HIS A 75 -3.25 -4.93 3.50
N LEU A 76 -2.48 -4.71 2.43
CA LEU A 76 -2.95 -4.00 1.25
C LEU A 76 -4.06 -4.76 0.53
N LEU A 77 -3.89 -6.06 0.29
CA LEU A 77 -4.92 -6.88 -0.36
C LEU A 77 -6.20 -6.93 0.49
N ALA A 78 -6.08 -7.07 1.80
CA ALA A 78 -7.22 -6.99 2.70
C ALA A 78 -7.90 -5.61 2.63
N ALA A 79 -7.14 -4.51 2.57
CA ALA A 79 -7.68 -3.15 2.42
C ALA A 79 -8.50 -2.99 1.14
N LEU A 80 -7.97 -3.45 0.01
CA LEU A 80 -8.63 -3.38 -1.30
C LEU A 80 -9.95 -4.17 -1.32
N ASN A 81 -10.03 -5.27 -0.57
CA ASN A 81 -11.21 -6.13 -0.52
C ASN A 81 -12.25 -5.74 0.56
N THR A 82 -11.98 -4.74 1.41
CA THR A 82 -12.84 -4.39 2.57
C THR A 82 -13.61 -3.08 2.41
N GLY A 83 -13.78 -2.60 1.17
CA GLY A 83 -14.62 -1.42 0.87
C GLY A 83 -13.85 -0.10 0.76
N HIS A 84 -12.53 -0.14 0.59
CA HIS A 84 -11.73 1.03 0.20
C HIS A 84 -11.57 1.02 -1.32
N GLU A 85 -12.56 1.52 -2.05
CA GLU A 85 -12.70 1.43 -3.53
C GLU A 85 -11.61 2.17 -4.34
N GLY A 86 -10.57 2.69 -3.70
CA GLY A 86 -9.56 3.49 -4.37
C GLY A 86 -8.13 3.31 -3.90
N GLY A 87 -7.82 2.16 -3.29
CA GLY A 87 -6.45 1.85 -2.91
C GLY A 87 -5.54 1.66 -4.14
N CYS A 88 -4.29 2.08 -4.05
CA CYS A 88 -3.28 1.76 -5.07
C CYS A 88 -1.90 1.57 -4.45
N CYS A 89 -1.02 0.88 -5.18
CA CYS A 89 0.36 0.74 -4.78
C CYS A 89 1.28 0.67 -5.99
N THR A 90 2.59 0.78 -5.75
CA THR A 90 3.57 0.30 -6.73
C THR A 90 4.22 -1.00 -6.24
N VAL A 91 4.71 -1.79 -7.18
CA VAL A 91 5.50 -2.97 -6.92
C VAL A 91 6.65 -3.00 -7.91
N HIS A 92 7.86 -3.29 -7.43
CA HIS A 92 9.02 -3.39 -8.30
C HIS A 92 9.03 -4.73 -9.05
N ALA A 93 9.07 -4.67 -10.37
CA ALA A 93 9.18 -5.81 -11.27
C ALA A 93 10.02 -5.42 -12.51
N ASN A 94 10.78 -6.35 -13.06
CA ASN A 94 11.62 -6.08 -14.24
C ASN A 94 10.76 -5.83 -15.49
N THR A 95 9.65 -6.55 -15.60
CA THR A 95 8.64 -6.37 -16.64
C THR A 95 7.25 -6.44 -16.04
N ALA A 96 6.26 -5.91 -16.75
CA ALA A 96 4.85 -6.03 -16.35
C ALA A 96 4.40 -7.50 -16.22
N GLY A 97 4.96 -8.40 -17.03
CA GLY A 97 4.68 -9.83 -16.96
C GLY A 97 5.21 -10.51 -15.69
N ASP A 98 6.19 -9.90 -15.01
CA ASP A 98 6.78 -10.43 -13.78
C ASP A 98 5.97 -10.05 -12.52
N VAL A 99 5.03 -9.10 -12.63
CA VAL A 99 4.24 -8.61 -11.49
C VAL A 99 3.48 -9.74 -10.76
N PRO A 100 2.79 -10.67 -11.43
CA PRO A 100 2.11 -11.78 -10.74
C PRO A 100 3.09 -12.65 -9.94
N ALA A 101 4.23 -13.03 -10.52
CA ALA A 101 5.24 -13.83 -9.84
C ALA A 101 5.87 -13.08 -8.65
N ARG A 102 6.05 -11.76 -8.79
CA ARG A 102 6.53 -10.91 -7.69
C ARG A 102 5.53 -10.86 -6.52
N LEU A 103 4.25 -10.68 -6.81
CA LEU A 103 3.20 -10.68 -5.79
C LEU A 103 3.09 -12.06 -5.10
N GLU A 104 3.21 -13.15 -5.86
CA GLU A 104 3.27 -14.52 -5.31
C GLU A 104 4.44 -14.71 -4.33
N ALA A 105 5.63 -14.23 -4.68
CA ALA A 105 6.80 -14.30 -3.81
C ALA A 105 6.60 -13.50 -2.51
N LEU A 106 6.08 -12.27 -2.62
CA LEU A 106 5.80 -11.41 -1.46
C LEU A 106 4.73 -12.01 -0.55
N ALA A 107 3.63 -12.50 -1.12
CA ALA A 107 2.54 -13.14 -0.40
C ALA A 107 3.02 -14.40 0.33
N THR A 108 3.81 -15.24 -0.36
CA THR A 108 4.35 -16.48 0.22
C THR A 108 5.27 -16.16 1.41
N ALA A 109 6.15 -15.17 1.28
CA ALA A 109 7.01 -14.71 2.37
C ALA A 109 6.19 -14.13 3.56
N ALA A 110 5.00 -13.60 3.29
CA ALA A 110 4.06 -13.09 4.27
C ALA A 110 3.09 -14.15 4.84
N GLY A 111 3.21 -15.42 4.42
CA GLY A 111 2.37 -16.52 4.89
C GLY A 111 1.01 -16.64 4.17
N LEU A 112 0.80 -15.94 3.06
CA LEU A 112 -0.37 -16.05 2.22
C LEU A 112 -0.09 -17.01 1.06
N ASP A 113 -0.89 -18.07 0.93
CA ASP A 113 -0.72 -19.03 -0.16
C ASP A 113 -1.13 -18.45 -1.53
N ARG A 114 -0.69 -19.12 -2.59
CA ARG A 114 -0.95 -18.70 -3.97
C ARG A 114 -2.44 -18.60 -4.31
N ALA A 115 -3.25 -19.55 -3.86
CA ALA A 115 -4.68 -19.57 -4.19
C ALA A 115 -5.40 -18.39 -3.51
N ALA A 116 -5.08 -18.14 -2.25
CA ALA A 116 -5.59 -17.02 -1.48
C ALA A 116 -5.15 -15.68 -2.07
N LEU A 117 -3.88 -15.55 -2.50
CA LEU A 117 -3.39 -14.36 -3.20
C LEU A 117 -4.19 -14.09 -4.48
N HIS A 118 -4.31 -15.10 -5.35
CA HIS A 118 -5.00 -14.94 -6.63
C HIS A 118 -6.48 -14.59 -6.44
N SER A 119 -7.14 -15.21 -5.46
CA SER A 119 -8.52 -14.87 -5.08
C SER A 119 -8.66 -13.41 -4.66
N GLN A 120 -7.77 -12.93 -3.78
CA GLN A 120 -7.81 -11.54 -3.30
C GLN A 120 -7.43 -10.53 -4.37
N LEU A 121 -6.46 -10.84 -5.23
CA LEU A 121 -6.07 -9.98 -6.36
C LEU A 121 -7.18 -9.86 -7.39
N ALA A 122 -7.83 -10.98 -7.73
CA ALA A 122 -8.93 -10.99 -8.68
C ALA A 122 -10.10 -10.14 -8.19
N ALA A 123 -10.47 -10.26 -6.90
CA ALA A 123 -11.52 -9.46 -6.29
C ALA A 123 -11.14 -7.98 -6.09
N ALA A 124 -9.86 -7.67 -5.86
CA ALA A 124 -9.37 -6.31 -5.73
C ALA A 124 -9.29 -5.53 -7.05
N LEU A 125 -9.23 -6.23 -8.19
CA LEU A 125 -9.07 -5.65 -9.52
C LEU A 125 -10.33 -5.77 -10.42
N SER A 126 -11.38 -6.42 -9.93
CA SER A 126 -12.67 -6.61 -10.63
C SER A 126 -13.59 -5.42 -10.47
#